data_AF-A0A7D5SXH2-F1
#
_entry.id   AF-A0A7D5SXH2-F1
#
_cell.length_a   1.000
_cell.length_b   1.000
_cell.length_c   1.000
_cell.angle_alpha   90.00
_cell.angle_beta   90.00
_cell.angle_gamma   90.00
#
_symmetry.space_group_name_H-M   'P 1'
#
loop_
_entity.id
_entity.type
_entity.pdbx_description
1 polymer ?
#
loop_
_entity_poly.entity_id
_entity_poly.type
_entity_poly.pdbx_seq_one_letter_code
_entity_poly.pdbx_strand_id
1 'polypeptide(L)'
;MEDEKSLFHLYVEYPEGSGNIMDIVGPKGRPDTALIIARVSIDQVHRTSYASLTSTKRSELVSEMMRTLIFQPVGFMVLPNLEAPESFQFVRDIYEDGLTKTSFMEALGQVHRCVTYVVWKFNNAFSEGRPSEPPGTMYG
;
A
#
# COMPACT_ATOMS: atom_id res chain seq x y z
N MET A 1 -17.61 -11.27 2.49
CA MET A 1 -17.11 -12.63 2.19
C MET A 1 -16.93 -13.33 3.53
N GLU A 2 -17.34 -14.59 3.70
CA GLU A 2 -17.03 -15.31 4.95
C GLU A 2 -15.54 -15.64 4.96
N ASP A 3 -14.77 -14.92 5.77
CA ASP A 3 -13.41 -15.28 6.14
C ASP A 3 -13.46 -15.87 7.55
N GLU A 4 -13.09 -17.15 7.69
CA GLU A 4 -13.07 -17.88 8.97
C GLU A 4 -12.30 -17.15 10.08
N LYS A 5 -11.39 -16.23 9.74
CA LYS A 5 -10.54 -15.49 10.69
C LYS A 5 -11.01 -14.05 10.92
N SER A 6 -12.05 -13.57 10.25
CA SER A 6 -12.57 -12.21 10.41
C SER A 6 -14.00 -12.19 10.99
N LEU A 7 -14.29 -11.18 11.79
CA LEU A 7 -15.64 -10.80 12.24
C LEU A 7 -16.38 -10.09 11.11
N PHE A 8 -15.65 -9.27 10.35
CA PHE A 8 -16.13 -8.64 9.14
C PHE A 8 -14.95 -8.42 8.17
N HIS A 9 -15.28 -8.39 6.89
CA HIS A 9 -14.35 -8.06 5.81
C HIS A 9 -15.11 -7.29 4.73
N LEU A 10 -14.75 -6.02 4.58
CA LEU A 10 -15.36 -5.09 3.62
C LEU A 10 -14.29 -4.63 2.63
N TYR A 11 -14.72 -4.30 1.42
CA TYR A 11 -13.89 -3.65 0.42
C TYR A 11 -14.32 -2.19 0.29
N VAL A 12 -13.36 -1.28 0.22
CA VAL A 12 -13.62 0.12 -0.07
C VAL A 12 -12.67 0.60 -1.15
N GLU A 13 -13.17 1.40 -2.08
CA GLU A 13 -12.32 2.16 -2.98
C GLU A 13 -12.08 3.54 -2.36
N TYR A 14 -10.83 3.94 -2.16
CA TYR A 14 -10.53 5.26 -1.61
C TYR A 14 -9.25 5.91 -2.18
N PRO A 15 -9.35 7.16 -2.67
CA PRO A 15 -10.58 7.91 -2.96
C PRO A 15 -11.45 7.24 -4.02
N GLU A 16 -12.71 7.64 -4.10
CA GLU A 16 -13.62 7.17 -5.16
C GLU A 16 -13.04 7.47 -6.56
N GLY A 17 -13.12 6.51 -7.48
CA GLY A 17 -12.56 6.61 -8.83
C GLY A 17 -11.04 6.50 -8.90
N SER A 18 -10.36 6.22 -7.78
CA SER A 18 -8.91 6.04 -7.75
C SER A 18 -8.46 4.62 -8.07
N GLY A 19 -9.38 3.66 -8.20
CA GLY A 19 -9.10 2.23 -8.33
C GLY A 19 -8.41 1.59 -7.12
N ASN A 20 -8.01 2.37 -6.11
CA ASN A 20 -7.32 1.88 -4.93
C ASN A 20 -8.30 1.17 -3.99
N ILE A 21 -8.38 -0.15 -4.16
CA ILE A 21 -9.17 -1.03 -3.31
C ILE A 21 -8.41 -1.34 -2.02
N MET A 22 -9.04 -1.08 -0.89
CA MET A 22 -8.56 -1.41 0.44
C MET A 22 -9.50 -2.40 1.12
N ASP A 23 -8.93 -3.32 1.87
CA ASP A 23 -9.64 -4.25 2.74
C ASP A 23 -9.82 -3.64 4.12
N ILE A 24 -11.04 -3.67 4.64
CA ILE A 24 -11.36 -3.32 6.02
C ILE A 24 -11.72 -4.62 6.76
N VAL A 25 -10.85 -5.05 7.67
CA VAL A 25 -10.93 -6.37 8.32
C VAL A 25 -11.01 -6.21 9.84
N GLY A 26 -12.01 -6.82 10.45
CA GLY A 26 -12.07 -7.00 11.91
C GLY A 26 -11.55 -8.39 12.27
N PRO A 27 -10.31 -8.57 12.75
CA PRO A 27 -9.77 -9.90 13.04
C PRO A 27 -10.43 -10.54 14.27
N LYS A 28 -10.80 -11.84 14.19
CA LYS A 28 -11.40 -12.56 15.34
C LYS A 28 -10.49 -12.62 16.57
N GLY A 29 -9.16 -12.62 16.36
CA GLY A 29 -8.17 -12.65 17.43
C GLY A 29 -7.95 -11.32 18.15
N ARG A 30 -8.48 -10.20 17.60
CA ARG A 30 -8.43 -8.85 18.18
C ARG A 30 -9.75 -8.13 17.86
N PRO A 31 -10.85 -8.49 18.54
CA PRO A 31 -12.21 -8.09 18.16
C PRO A 31 -12.47 -6.58 18.30
N ASP A 32 -11.66 -5.89 19.11
CA ASP A 32 -11.67 -4.46 19.39
C ASP A 32 -10.87 -3.62 18.38
N THR A 33 -10.49 -4.21 17.25
CA THR A 33 -9.64 -3.57 16.23
C THR A 33 -10.25 -3.70 14.84
N ALA A 34 -10.18 -2.62 14.06
CA ALA A 34 -10.36 -2.64 12.61
C ALA A 34 -9.02 -2.43 11.90
N LEU A 35 -8.71 -3.25 10.91
CA LEU A 35 -7.52 -3.14 10.08
C LEU A 35 -7.91 -2.60 8.72
N ILE A 36 -7.25 -1.53 8.28
CA ILE A 36 -7.28 -1.02 6.91
C ILE A 36 -6.03 -1.53 6.22
N ILE A 37 -6.21 -2.36 5.21
CA ILE A 37 -5.14 -3.04 4.49
C ILE A 37 -5.21 -2.63 3.03
N ALA A 38 -4.08 -2.27 2.45
CA ALA A 38 -3.95 -2.10 1.00
C ALA A 38 -2.74 -2.85 0.50
N ARG A 39 -2.83 -3.42 -0.70
CA ARG A 39 -1.72 -4.07 -1.38
C ARG A 39 -1.53 -3.43 -2.75
N VAL A 40 -0.30 -3.03 -3.03
CA VAL A 40 0.13 -2.63 -4.37
C VAL A 40 1.06 -3.69 -4.92
N SER A 41 0.65 -4.30 -6.03
CA SER A 41 1.46 -5.25 -6.78
C SER A 41 2.34 -4.51 -7.77
N ILE A 42 3.56 -4.97 -7.96
CA ILE A 42 4.51 -4.44 -8.93
C ILE A 42 4.38 -5.30 -10.18
N ASP A 43 4.03 -4.68 -11.30
CA ASP A 43 3.89 -5.40 -12.57
C ASP A 43 5.23 -5.99 -13.06
N GLN A 44 5.16 -6.89 -14.03
CA GLN A 44 6.34 -7.58 -14.56
C GLN A 44 7.36 -6.64 -15.20
N VAL A 45 6.91 -5.55 -15.83
CA VAL A 45 7.80 -4.58 -16.50
C VAL A 45 8.62 -3.85 -15.44
N HIS A 46 7.96 -3.30 -14.42
CA HIS A 46 8.59 -2.65 -13.29
C HIS A 46 9.51 -3.59 -12.49
N ARG A 47 9.12 -4.85 -12.28
CA ARG A 47 10.00 -5.85 -11.64
C ARG A 47 11.28 -6.12 -12.43
N THR A 48 11.15 -6.22 -13.76
CA THR A 48 12.29 -6.45 -14.66
C THR A 48 13.24 -5.25 -14.65
N SER A 49 12.68 -4.03 -14.74
CA SER A 49 13.45 -2.78 -14.65
C SER A 49 14.16 -2.65 -13.29
N TYR A 50 13.47 -2.96 -12.19
CA TYR A 50 14.06 -2.96 -10.86
C TYR A 50 15.22 -3.97 -10.73
N ALA A 51 15.04 -5.20 -11.24
CA ALA A 51 16.08 -6.23 -11.23
C ALA A 51 17.32 -5.84 -12.06
N SER A 52 17.13 -5.03 -13.12
CA SER A 52 18.20 -4.52 -13.98
C SER A 52 19.07 -3.42 -13.35
N LEU A 53 18.63 -2.83 -12.23
CA LEU A 53 19.42 -1.83 -11.52
C LEU A 53 20.72 -2.43 -10.95
N THR A 54 21.78 -1.62 -10.94
CA THR A 54 22.98 -1.95 -10.17
C THR A 54 22.65 -2.06 -8.68
N SER A 55 23.45 -2.82 -7.93
CA SER A 55 23.23 -2.99 -6.48
C SER A 55 23.16 -1.65 -5.74
N THR A 56 24.02 -0.69 -6.12
CA THR A 56 24.03 0.66 -5.55
C THR A 56 22.71 1.40 -5.80
N LYS A 57 22.27 1.51 -7.06
CA LYS A 57 21.02 2.22 -7.40
C LYS A 57 19.79 1.58 -6.76
N ARG A 58 19.79 0.24 -6.69
CA ARG A 58 18.73 -0.53 -6.03
C ARG A 58 18.67 -0.24 -4.54
N SER A 59 19.82 -0.27 -3.87
CA SER A 59 19.94 0.06 -2.45
C SER A 59 19.52 1.49 -2.15
N GLU A 60 19.90 2.44 -3.00
CA GLU A 60 19.50 3.86 -2.88
C GLU A 60 17.97 4.02 -2.97
N LEU A 61 17.34 3.46 -4.01
CA LEU A 61 15.90 3.50 -4.21
C LEU A 61 15.15 2.91 -3.01
N VAL A 62 15.52 1.69 -2.60
CA VAL A 62 14.89 1.02 -1.45
C VAL A 62 15.09 1.83 -0.18
N SER A 63 16.31 2.26 0.10
CA SER A 63 16.61 3.00 1.33
C SER A 63 15.84 4.31 1.40
N GLU A 64 15.67 5.01 0.28
CA GLU A 64 14.84 6.22 0.21
C GLU A 64 13.37 5.91 0.51
N MET A 65 12.82 4.86 -0.11
CA MET A 65 11.45 4.43 0.14
C MET A 65 11.21 4.07 1.60
N MET A 66 12.10 3.24 2.17
CA MET A 66 11.98 2.79 3.57
C MET A 66 12.10 3.97 4.54
N ARG A 67 13.06 4.88 4.31
CA ARG A 67 13.21 6.11 5.12
C ARG A 67 11.99 7.01 5.05
N THR A 68 11.25 7.01 3.95
CA THR A 68 10.04 7.82 3.83
C THR A 68 8.84 7.16 4.50
N LEU A 69 8.66 5.85 4.27
CA LEU A 69 7.51 5.10 4.76
C LEU A 69 7.55 4.88 6.28
N ILE A 70 8.73 4.77 6.90
CA ILE A 70 8.87 4.51 8.34
C ILE A 70 8.29 5.62 9.23
N PHE A 71 8.16 6.84 8.72
CA PHE A 71 7.58 7.96 9.46
C PHE A 71 6.06 8.08 9.28
N GLN A 72 5.45 7.23 8.47
CA GLN A 72 4.00 7.19 8.34
C GLN A 72 3.39 6.42 9.51
N PRO A 73 2.18 6.78 9.98
CA PRO A 73 1.45 6.02 10.99
C PRO A 73 0.89 4.71 10.43
N VAL A 74 1.48 4.14 9.38
CA VAL A 74 1.01 2.98 8.63
C VAL A 74 2.12 1.94 8.62
N GLY A 75 1.83 0.75 9.14
CA GLY A 75 2.75 -0.37 9.04
C GLY A 75 2.87 -0.83 7.59
N PHE A 76 4.05 -1.30 7.18
CA PHE A 76 4.25 -1.81 5.83
C PHE A 76 5.11 -3.07 5.81
N MET A 77 4.91 -3.88 4.78
CA MET A 77 5.70 -5.06 4.48
C MET A 77 5.99 -5.11 2.98
N VAL A 78 7.18 -5.56 2.62
CA VAL A 78 7.57 -5.80 1.22
C VAL A 78 7.67 -7.30 1.01
N LEU A 79 6.91 -7.80 0.06
CA LEU A 79 6.76 -9.23 -0.19
C LEU A 79 7.38 -9.60 -1.55
N PRO A 80 8.10 -10.74 -1.64
CA PRO A 80 8.55 -11.56 -0.53
C PRO A 80 9.69 -10.91 0.28
N ASN A 81 10.46 -10.00 -0.32
CA ASN A 81 11.55 -9.28 0.31
C ASN A 81 11.93 -8.02 -0.47
N LEU A 82 12.87 -7.25 0.06
CA LEU A 82 13.35 -6.00 -0.56
C LEU A 82 14.26 -6.20 -1.78
N GLU A 83 14.88 -7.36 -1.96
CA GLU A 83 15.81 -7.60 -3.09
C GLU A 83 15.09 -7.89 -4.40
N ALA A 84 13.92 -8.52 -4.31
CA ALA A 84 13.04 -8.87 -5.42
C ALA A 84 11.58 -8.62 -5.02
N PRO A 85 11.17 -7.34 -4.85
CA PRO A 85 9.84 -7.02 -4.40
C PRO A 85 8.81 -7.37 -5.49
N GLU A 86 7.73 -8.01 -5.07
CA GLU A 86 6.54 -8.30 -5.88
C GLU A 86 5.34 -7.45 -5.47
N SER A 87 5.23 -7.15 -4.18
CA SER A 87 4.20 -6.25 -3.69
C SER A 87 4.62 -5.51 -2.42
N PHE A 88 3.99 -4.37 -2.19
CA PHE A 88 4.00 -3.69 -0.91
C PHE A 88 2.62 -3.84 -0.28
N GLN A 89 2.58 -4.23 0.99
CA GLN A 89 1.37 -4.28 1.78
C GLN A 89 1.44 -3.22 2.88
N PHE A 90 0.37 -2.46 3.02
CA PHE A 90 0.19 -1.42 4.03
C PHE A 90 -0.92 -1.83 4.98
N VAL A 91 -0.73 -1.58 6.28
CA VAL A 91 -1.70 -1.92 7.32
C VAL A 91 -1.79 -0.77 8.31
N ARG A 92 -3.01 -0.29 8.55
CA ARG A 92 -3.34 0.69 9.60
C ARG A 92 -4.42 0.10 10.50
N ASP A 93 -4.15 0.05 11.79
CA ASP A 93 -5.07 -0.39 12.83
C ASP A 93 -5.84 0.78 13.45
N ILE A 94 -7.12 0.59 13.73
CA ILE A 94 -7.94 1.52 14.52
C ILE A 94 -8.61 0.71 15.62
N TYR A 95 -8.40 1.11 16.87
CA TYR A 95 -9.08 0.50 18.02
C TYR A 95 -10.49 1.07 18.15
N GLU A 96 -11.41 0.25 18.65
CA GLU A 96 -12.83 0.57 18.80
C GLU A 96 -13.07 1.85 19.63
N ASP A 97 -12.27 2.06 20.68
CA ASP A 97 -12.32 3.25 21.54
C ASP A 97 -11.88 4.55 20.83
N GLY A 98 -11.08 4.44 19.78
CA GLY A 98 -10.64 5.53 18.93
C GLY A 98 -11.37 5.61 17.59
N LEU A 99 -12.33 4.72 17.32
CA LEU A 99 -13.02 4.64 16.04
C LEU A 99 -14.10 5.72 15.95
N THR A 100 -13.85 6.69 15.08
CA THR A 100 -14.78 7.75 14.71
C THR A 100 -14.80 7.87 13.20
N LYS A 101 -15.82 8.54 12.64
CA LYS A 101 -15.83 8.87 11.21
C LYS A 101 -14.54 9.58 10.80
N THR A 102 -14.06 10.51 11.61
CA THR A 102 -12.83 11.27 11.32
C THR A 102 -11.60 10.38 11.30
N SER A 103 -11.34 9.61 12.37
CA SER A 103 -10.17 8.74 12.46
C SER A 103 -10.17 7.64 11.39
N PHE A 104 -11.34 7.13 11.02
CA PHE A 104 -11.49 6.18 9.92
C PHE A 104 -11.11 6.79 8.56
N MET A 105 -11.64 7.98 8.24
CA MET A 105 -11.31 8.66 6.98
C MET A 105 -9.84 9.09 6.92
N GLU A 106 -9.26 9.52 8.05
CA GLU A 106 -7.85 9.84 8.14
C GLU A 106 -6.96 8.62 7.88
N ALA A 107 -7.32 7.46 8.45
CA ALA A 107 -6.60 6.22 8.26
C ALA A 107 -6.65 5.73 6.80
N LEU A 108 -7.82 5.81 6.14
CA LEU A 108 -7.94 5.56 4.69
C LEU A 108 -7.00 6.48 3.90
N GLY A 109 -6.99 7.78 4.23
CA GLY A 109 -6.07 8.75 3.63
C GLY A 109 -4.60 8.44 3.86
N GLN A 110 -4.23 7.99 5.05
CA GLN A 110 -2.85 7.61 5.39
C GLN A 110 -2.41 6.40 4.55
N VAL A 111 -3.22 5.36 4.46
CA VAL A 111 -2.92 4.17 3.64
C VAL A 111 -2.86 4.53 2.15
N HIS A 112 -3.81 5.33 1.65
CA HIS A 112 -3.80 5.79 0.27
C HIS A 112 -2.51 6.53 -0.10
N ARG A 113 -2.04 7.46 0.75
CA ARG A 113 -0.80 8.19 0.51
C ARG A 113 0.41 7.27 0.41
N CYS A 114 0.47 6.22 1.22
CA CYS A 114 1.55 5.23 1.17
C CYS A 114 1.54 4.43 -0.14
N VAL A 115 0.36 3.97 -0.56
CA VAL A 115 0.18 3.29 -1.86
C VAL A 115 0.61 4.20 -3.01
N THR A 116 0.07 5.42 -3.06
CA THR A 116 0.37 6.41 -4.10
C THR A 116 1.86 6.75 -4.14
N TYR A 117 2.51 6.87 -2.98
CA TYR A 117 3.96 7.09 -2.90
C TYR A 117 4.76 5.97 -3.58
N VAL A 118 4.42 4.70 -3.32
CA VAL A 118 5.10 3.56 -3.96
C VAL A 118 4.88 3.56 -5.46
N VAL A 119 3.63 3.74 -5.91
CA VAL A 119 3.30 3.80 -7.34
C VAL A 119 4.11 4.91 -8.03
N TRP A 120 4.14 6.10 -7.44
CA TRP A 120 4.92 7.21 -7.98
C TRP A 120 6.42 6.94 -7.98
N LYS A 121 6.96 6.29 -6.95
CA LYS A 121 8.38 5.95 -6.91
C LYS A 121 8.77 4.97 -8.01
N PHE A 122 7.99 3.93 -8.24
CA PHE A 122 8.23 2.98 -9.32
C PHE A 122 8.05 3.63 -10.69
N ASN A 123 6.97 4.40 -10.90
CA ASN A 123 6.74 5.09 -12.16
C ASN A 123 7.88 6.07 -12.46
N ASN A 124 8.30 6.90 -11.51
CA ASN A 124 9.39 7.86 -11.73
C ASN A 124 10.74 7.18 -11.96
N ALA A 125 10.99 6.02 -11.36
CA ALA A 125 12.23 5.29 -11.54
C ALA A 125 12.31 4.54 -12.88
N PHE A 126 11.17 4.12 -13.44
CA PHE A 126 11.14 3.11 -14.50
C PHE A 126 10.22 3.45 -15.69
N SER A 127 9.39 4.48 -15.61
CA SER A 127 8.60 4.97 -16.74
C SER A 127 9.41 6.02 -17.52
N GLU A 128 9.92 5.65 -18.69
CA GLU A 128 10.55 6.61 -19.60
C GLU A 128 9.52 7.65 -20.09
N GLY A 129 9.55 8.86 -19.53
CA GLY A 129 8.97 10.05 -20.17
C GLY A 129 7.45 10.11 -20.34
N ARG A 130 6.65 9.25 -19.70
CA ARG A 130 5.19 9.43 -19.65
C ARG A 130 4.81 10.34 -18.48
N PRO A 131 4.01 11.41 -18.70
CA PRO A 131 3.48 12.18 -17.59
C PRO A 131 2.70 11.26 -16.67
N SER A 132 2.86 11.44 -15.35
CA SER A 132 2.23 10.64 -14.30
C SER A 132 0.72 10.55 -14.54
N GLU A 133 0.23 9.41 -15.03
CA GLU A 133 -1.21 9.18 -15.05
C GLU A 133 -1.74 9.09 -13.61
N PRO A 134 -2.96 9.58 -13.34
CA PRO A 134 -3.56 9.45 -12.02
C PRO A 134 -3.61 7.98 -11.59
N PRO A 135 -3.45 7.67 -10.29
CA PRO A 135 -3.39 6.30 -9.79
C PRO A 135 -4.53 5.39 -10.29
N GLY A 136 -5.70 5.94 -10.62
CA GLY A 136 -6.89 5.22 -11.09
C GLY A 136 -6.77 4.46 -12.41
N THR A 137 -5.79 4.76 -13.27
CA THR A 137 -5.62 4.01 -14.53
C THR A 137 -4.79 2.74 -14.39
N MET A 138 -4.18 2.50 -13.22
CA MET A 138 -3.30 1.36 -12.96
C MET A 138 -4.02 0.13 -12.36
N TYR A 139 -5.32 0.20 -12.12
CA TYR A 139 -6.11 -0.86 -11.48
C TYR A 139 -6.94 -1.69 -12.47
N GLY A 140 -6.51 -1.73 -13.74
CA GLY A 140 -7.09 -2.58 -14.79
C GLY A 140 -6.46 -3.97 -14.86
#